data_AF-W7MT40-F1
#
_entry.id   AF-W7MT40-F1
#
_cell.length_a   1.000
_cell.length_b   1.000
_cell.length_c   1.000
_cell.angle_alpha   90.00
_cell.angle_beta   90.00
_cell.angle_gamma   90.00
#
_symmetry.space_group_name_H-M   'P 1'
#
loop_
_entity.id
_entity.type
_entity.pdbx_description
1 polymer ?
#
loop_
_entity_poly.entity_id
_entity_poly.type
_entity_poly.pdbx_seq_one_letter_code
_entity_poly.pdbx_strand_id
1 'polypeptide(L)'
;MGAGSQKTGYQQMEMGQPYSDIPATDPSDMYILTGRGFDVTDFLKFLCACREGDLSTLESIVASQTRSPHFLHHGLLDAIKNGRVDIVRYLLQSGTPIARNTPETILRAPANQQLALLQLFTEHGCTVNSPERFLPRLIQTNNEPLLDWFLEHGADPNLGGPEGVQTKLLG
;
A
#
# COMPACT_ATOMS: atom_id res chain seq x y z
N MET A 1 19.15 -35.56 20.26
CA MET A 1 17.91 -35.10 19.59
C MET A 1 17.66 -33.67 20.01
N GLY A 2 17.88 -32.72 19.11
CA GLY A 2 17.61 -31.30 19.34
C GLY A 2 17.36 -30.69 17.98
N ALA A 3 16.09 -30.56 17.62
CA ALA A 3 15.65 -30.08 16.31
C ALA A 3 16.08 -28.63 16.15
N GLY A 4 16.98 -28.38 15.18
CA GLY A 4 17.22 -27.04 14.68
C GLY A 4 15.96 -26.57 13.95
N SER A 5 15.27 -25.59 14.51
CA SER A 5 14.25 -24.85 13.78
C SER A 5 14.94 -24.13 12.63
N GLN A 6 14.84 -24.72 11.43
CA GLN A 6 15.19 -24.06 10.18
C GLN A 6 14.29 -22.83 10.07
N LYS A 7 14.86 -21.65 10.30
CA LYS A 7 14.24 -20.40 9.84
C LYS A 7 14.14 -20.50 8.32
N THR A 8 12.92 -20.68 7.81
CA THR A 8 12.62 -20.66 6.38
C THR A 8 13.24 -19.40 5.77
N GLY A 9 13.96 -19.54 4.65
CA GLY A 9 14.83 -18.51 4.06
C GLY A 9 14.17 -17.16 3.71
N TYR A 10 12.87 -17.02 3.90
CA TYR A 10 12.11 -15.78 3.77
C TYR A 10 12.39 -14.76 4.89
N GLN A 11 12.85 -15.19 6.07
CA GLN A 11 13.05 -14.32 7.25
C GLN A 11 14.36 -13.50 7.23
N GLN A 12 15.15 -13.52 6.16
CA GLN A 12 16.45 -12.82 6.10
C GLN A 12 16.44 -11.55 5.23
N MET A 13 15.29 -11.12 4.70
CA MET A 13 15.17 -9.90 3.90
C MET A 13 14.56 -8.74 4.72
N GLU A 14 15.03 -8.50 5.95
CA GLU A 14 14.25 -7.71 6.93
C GLU A 14 14.64 -6.23 7.11
N MET A 15 15.54 -5.63 6.33
CA MET A 15 15.90 -4.21 6.54
C MET A 15 15.85 -3.40 5.24
N GLY A 16 14.73 -2.74 4.97
CA GLY A 16 14.65 -1.58 4.05
C GLY A 16 13.90 -1.76 2.73
N GLN A 17 13.21 -2.87 2.50
CA GLN A 17 12.36 -3.01 1.30
C GLN A 17 10.99 -2.32 1.53
N PRO A 18 10.47 -1.55 0.56
CA PRO A 18 9.11 -1.03 0.64
C PRO A 18 8.11 -2.19 0.68
N TYR A 19 7.12 -2.10 1.58
CA TYR A 19 6.03 -3.08 1.73
C TYR A 19 6.43 -4.44 2.35
N SER A 20 7.54 -4.47 3.11
CA SER A 20 8.00 -5.67 3.83
C SER A 20 7.03 -6.23 4.87
N ASP A 21 5.99 -5.47 5.20
CA ASP A 21 4.91 -5.83 6.13
C ASP A 21 3.79 -6.66 5.47
N ILE A 22 3.88 -6.94 4.17
CA ILE A 22 3.00 -7.90 3.49
C ILE A 22 3.61 -9.30 3.58
N PRO A 23 2.87 -10.32 4.03
CA PRO A 23 3.38 -11.68 4.08
C PRO A 23 3.55 -12.26 2.67
N ALA A 24 4.71 -12.84 2.40
CA ALA A 24 4.92 -13.67 1.22
C ALA A 24 4.28 -15.04 1.47
N THR A 25 3.28 -15.39 0.67
CA THR A 25 2.49 -16.62 0.85
C THR A 25 2.64 -17.59 -0.32
N ASP A 26 3.17 -17.11 -1.46
CA ASP A 26 3.36 -17.92 -2.66
C ASP A 26 4.82 -17.83 -3.14
N PRO A 27 5.44 -18.92 -3.64
CA PRO A 27 6.77 -18.87 -4.24
C PRO A 27 6.90 -17.83 -5.37
N SER A 28 5.80 -17.54 -6.06
CA SER A 28 5.72 -16.54 -7.13
C SER A 28 5.83 -15.10 -6.63
N ASP A 29 5.66 -14.84 -5.34
CA ASP A 29 5.85 -13.51 -4.75
C ASP A 29 7.28 -13.01 -4.98
N MET A 30 8.26 -13.92 -4.98
CA MET A 30 9.64 -13.59 -5.33
C MET A 30 9.77 -13.06 -6.76
N TYR A 31 8.96 -13.57 -7.71
CA TYR A 31 8.97 -13.13 -9.10
C TYR A 31 8.35 -11.74 -9.25
N ILE A 32 7.31 -11.43 -8.46
CA ILE A 32 6.70 -10.10 -8.38
C ILE A 32 7.69 -9.10 -7.77
N LEU A 33 8.37 -9.49 -6.68
CA LEU A 33 9.35 -8.65 -5.98
C LEU A 33 10.64 -8.41 -6.79
N THR A 34 11.07 -9.40 -7.57
CA THR A 34 12.34 -9.34 -8.34
C THR A 34 12.16 -9.03 -9.83
N GLY A 35 10.93 -8.99 -10.33
CA GLY A 35 10.61 -8.73 -11.74
C GLY A 35 11.03 -9.82 -12.72
N ARG A 36 11.16 -11.09 -12.29
CA ARG A 36 11.62 -12.21 -13.14
C ARG A 36 10.67 -13.39 -13.02
N GLY A 37 10.25 -14.04 -14.11
CA GLY A 37 9.81 -15.45 -14.09
C GLY A 37 8.35 -15.80 -13.74
N PHE A 38 7.39 -14.93 -14.02
CA PHE A 38 5.96 -15.28 -13.93
C PHE A 38 5.38 -15.67 -15.30
N ASP A 39 4.21 -16.31 -15.37
CA ASP A 39 3.39 -16.29 -16.59
C ASP A 39 2.98 -14.84 -16.86
N VAL A 40 3.86 -14.16 -17.60
CA VAL A 40 3.86 -12.71 -17.84
C VAL A 40 2.49 -12.24 -18.33
N THR A 41 1.73 -13.10 -19.00
CA THR A 41 0.49 -12.71 -19.65
C THR A 41 -0.61 -12.40 -18.64
N ASP A 42 -0.83 -13.24 -17.63
CA ASP A 42 -1.94 -13.06 -16.70
C ASP A 42 -1.69 -11.90 -15.72
N PHE A 43 -0.46 -11.79 -15.19
CA PHE A 43 -0.11 -10.66 -14.32
C PHE A 43 -0.09 -9.33 -15.07
N LEU A 44 0.42 -9.27 -16.30
CA LEU A 44 0.36 -8.04 -17.09
C LEU A 44 -1.08 -7.66 -17.42
N LYS A 45 -1.93 -8.63 -17.80
CA LYS A 45 -3.37 -8.36 -18.02
C LYS A 45 -4.04 -7.83 -16.76
N PHE A 46 -3.73 -8.40 -15.60
CA PHE A 46 -4.18 -7.91 -14.30
C PHE A 46 -3.76 -6.46 -14.04
N LEU A 47 -2.48 -6.14 -14.23
CA LEU A 47 -1.97 -4.77 -14.03
C LEU A 47 -2.58 -3.79 -15.03
N CYS A 48 -2.74 -4.17 -16.29
CA CYS A 48 -3.46 -3.36 -17.28
C CYS A 48 -4.91 -3.12 -16.83
N ALA A 49 -5.62 -4.14 -16.34
CA ALA A 49 -6.97 -3.96 -15.82
C ALA A 49 -7.00 -2.98 -14.63
N CYS A 50 -6.04 -3.10 -13.71
CA CYS A 50 -5.89 -2.16 -12.58
C CYS A 50 -5.63 -0.72 -13.03
N ARG A 51 -4.78 -0.55 -14.05
CA ARG A 51 -4.39 0.75 -14.59
C ARG A 51 -5.51 1.42 -15.37
N GLU A 52 -6.23 0.66 -16.18
CA GLU A 52 -7.28 1.17 -17.06
C GLU A 52 -8.64 1.30 -16.36
N GLY A 53 -8.80 0.67 -15.19
CA GLY A 53 -10.08 0.64 -14.48
C GLY A 53 -11.04 -0.42 -15.01
N ASP A 54 -10.53 -1.47 -15.65
CA ASP A 54 -11.34 -2.58 -16.16
C ASP A 54 -11.69 -3.55 -15.03
N LEU A 55 -12.78 -3.24 -14.32
CA LEU A 55 -13.26 -4.05 -13.21
C LEU A 55 -13.67 -5.46 -13.66
N SER A 56 -14.25 -5.61 -14.86
CA SER A 56 -14.71 -6.92 -15.34
C SER A 56 -13.55 -7.88 -15.58
N THR A 57 -12.48 -7.42 -16.23
CA THR A 57 -11.28 -8.24 -16.44
C THR A 57 -10.59 -8.53 -15.10
N LEU A 58 -10.53 -7.53 -14.22
CA LEU A 58 -9.94 -7.70 -12.90
C LEU A 58 -10.67 -8.77 -12.07
N GLU A 59 -11.99 -8.70 -11.98
CA GLU A 59 -12.83 -9.67 -11.27
C GLU A 59 -12.64 -11.08 -11.84
N SER A 60 -12.63 -11.21 -13.16
CA SER A 60 -12.42 -12.50 -13.84
C SER A 60 -11.06 -13.12 -13.47
N ILE A 61 -10.01 -12.30 -13.45
CA ILE A 61 -8.66 -12.73 -13.08
C ILE A 61 -8.58 -13.10 -11.59
N VAL A 62 -9.17 -12.30 -10.70
CA VAL A 62 -9.15 -12.56 -9.25
C VAL A 62 -9.99 -13.79 -8.90
N ALA A 63 -11.08 -14.04 -9.60
CA ALA A 63 -11.95 -15.20 -9.39
C ALA A 63 -11.39 -16.51 -9.97
N SER A 64 -10.49 -16.45 -10.97
CA SER A 64 -9.99 -17.65 -11.66
C SER A 64 -9.04 -18.49 -10.81
N GLN A 65 -8.31 -17.87 -9.88
CA GLN A 65 -7.38 -18.55 -8.98
C GLN A 65 -7.07 -17.70 -7.75
N THR A 66 -6.71 -18.36 -6.64
CA THR A 66 -6.27 -17.68 -5.43
C THR A 66 -5.04 -16.81 -5.72
N ARG A 67 -5.12 -15.52 -5.39
CA ARG A 67 -4.03 -14.56 -5.56
C ARG A 67 -3.32 -14.33 -4.23
N SER A 68 -2.00 -14.21 -4.28
CA SER A 68 -1.23 -13.85 -3.10
C SER A 68 -1.48 -12.39 -2.69
N PRO A 69 -1.26 -12.03 -1.42
CA PRO A 69 -1.37 -10.64 -0.97
C PRO A 69 -0.47 -9.68 -1.75
N HIS A 70 0.74 -10.11 -2.11
CA HIS A 70 1.67 -9.32 -2.93
C HIS A 70 1.16 -9.08 -4.35
N PHE A 71 0.55 -10.09 -4.97
CA PHE A 71 -0.05 -9.98 -6.29
C PHE A 71 -1.14 -8.88 -6.30
N LEU A 72 -2.07 -8.95 -5.37
CA LEU A 72 -3.16 -7.99 -5.25
C LEU A 72 -2.67 -6.60 -4.87
N HIS A 73 -1.70 -6.51 -3.96
CA HIS A 73 -1.11 -5.23 -3.54
C HIS A 73 -0.40 -4.51 -4.69
N HIS A 74 0.27 -5.24 -5.57
CA HIS A 74 0.90 -4.63 -6.74
C HIS A 74 -0.13 -4.00 -7.70
N GLY A 75 -1.29 -4.65 -7.86
CA GLY A 75 -2.43 -4.09 -8.59
C GLY A 75 -3.01 -2.86 -7.90
N LEU A 76 -3.15 -2.92 -6.56
CA LEU A 76 -3.62 -1.80 -5.73
C LEU A 76 -2.74 -0.55 -5.93
N LEU A 77 -1.41 -0.70 -5.93
CA LEU A 77 -0.48 0.40 -6.17
C LEU A 77 -0.65 1.02 -7.57
N ASP A 78 -0.86 0.22 -8.61
CA ASP A 78 -1.05 0.74 -9.97
C ASP A 78 -2.42 1.44 -10.10
N ALA A 79 -3.47 0.87 -9.52
CA ALA A 79 -4.80 1.49 -9.47
C ALA A 79 -4.79 2.85 -8.76
N ILE A 80 -4.09 2.98 -7.62
CA ILE A 80 -3.94 4.24 -6.88
C ILE A 80 -3.26 5.30 -7.74
N LYS A 81 -2.10 4.99 -8.34
CA LYS A 81 -1.33 5.94 -9.17
C LYS A 81 -2.14 6.47 -10.35
N ASN A 82 -3.07 5.66 -10.86
CA ASN A 82 -3.94 6.02 -11.98
C ASN A 82 -5.32 6.53 -11.54
N GLY A 83 -5.57 6.71 -10.24
CA GLY A 83 -6.82 7.25 -9.71
C GLY A 83 -8.05 6.35 -9.94
N ARG A 84 -7.87 5.03 -10.08
CA ARG A 84 -8.95 4.08 -10.35
C ARG A 84 -9.67 3.68 -9.06
N VAL A 85 -10.46 4.60 -8.51
CA VAL A 85 -11.14 4.45 -7.20
C VAL A 85 -11.96 3.16 -7.09
N ASP A 86 -12.69 2.77 -8.13
CA ASP A 86 -13.52 1.55 -8.12
C ASP A 86 -12.68 0.27 -8.01
N ILE A 87 -11.52 0.24 -8.68
CA ILE A 87 -10.57 -0.88 -8.58
C ILE A 87 -9.96 -0.94 -7.19
N VAL A 88 -9.54 0.21 -6.65
CA VAL A 88 -9.00 0.29 -5.29
C VAL A 88 -10.04 -0.22 -4.30
N ARG A 89 -11.30 0.18 -4.45
CA ARG A 89 -12.40 -0.26 -3.58
C ARG A 89 -12.58 -1.77 -3.64
N TYR A 90 -12.65 -2.34 -4.84
CA TYR A 90 -12.76 -3.78 -5.02
C TYR A 90 -11.60 -4.55 -4.37
N LEU A 91 -10.36 -4.12 -4.60
CA LEU A 91 -9.17 -4.80 -4.07
C LEU A 91 -9.14 -4.77 -2.54
N LEU A 92 -9.49 -3.64 -1.92
CA LEU A 92 -9.55 -3.54 -0.47
C LEU A 92 -10.69 -4.37 0.14
N GLN A 93 -11.87 -4.40 -0.51
CA GLN A 93 -12.98 -5.27 -0.12
C GLN A 93 -12.64 -6.77 -0.25
N SER A 94 -11.76 -7.11 -1.19
CA SER A 94 -11.24 -8.48 -1.37
C SER A 94 -10.17 -8.86 -0.32
N GLY A 95 -9.90 -7.99 0.67
CA GLY A 95 -8.95 -8.25 1.74
C GLY A 95 -7.49 -7.98 1.38
N THR A 96 -7.22 -7.21 0.33
CA THR A 96 -5.85 -6.79 0.00
C THR A 96 -5.28 -5.96 1.15
N PRO A 97 -4.11 -6.33 1.71
CA PRO A 97 -3.54 -5.61 2.83
C PRO A 97 -3.07 -4.20 2.42
N ILE A 98 -3.27 -3.22 3.30
CA ILE A 98 -2.70 -1.88 3.16
C ILE A 98 -1.37 -1.84 3.91
N ALA A 99 -0.26 -2.04 3.19
CA ALA A 99 1.07 -1.90 3.77
C ALA A 99 1.34 -0.46 4.26
N ARG A 100 2.25 -0.31 5.22
CA ARG A 100 2.59 0.95 5.90
C ARG A 100 2.83 2.11 4.94
N ASN A 101 3.54 1.88 3.84
CA ASN A 101 3.89 2.93 2.87
C ASN A 101 2.89 3.07 1.71
N THR A 102 1.84 2.24 1.66
CA THR A 102 0.80 2.29 0.62
C THR A 102 0.09 3.65 0.57
N PRO A 103 -0.32 4.25 1.71
CA PRO A 103 -1.03 5.54 1.68
C PRO A 103 -0.23 6.66 1.01
N GLU A 104 1.11 6.66 1.14
CA GLU A 104 1.98 7.66 0.48
C GLU A 104 1.81 7.64 -1.05
N THR A 105 1.46 6.48 -1.63
CA THR A 105 1.24 6.34 -3.08
C THR A 105 0.06 7.20 -3.56
N ILE A 106 -0.89 7.54 -2.68
CA ILE A 106 -2.02 8.42 -3.00
C ILE A 106 -1.53 9.81 -3.43
N LEU A 107 -0.41 10.31 -2.89
CA LEU A 107 0.15 11.60 -3.28
C LEU A 107 0.62 11.64 -4.74
N ARG A 108 0.76 10.48 -5.39
CA ARG A 108 1.10 10.35 -6.82
C ARG A 108 -0.13 10.15 -7.71
N ALA A 109 -1.32 10.00 -7.13
CA ALA A 109 -2.57 9.88 -7.86
C ALA A 109 -3.00 11.25 -8.43
N PRO A 110 -3.91 11.28 -9.43
CA PRO A 110 -4.53 12.52 -9.88
C PRO A 110 -5.15 13.30 -8.72
N ALA A 111 -4.89 14.61 -8.63
CA ALA A 111 -5.26 15.45 -7.49
C ALA A 111 -6.76 15.38 -7.14
N ASN A 112 -7.62 15.30 -8.16
CA ASN A 112 -9.08 15.19 -8.00
C ASN A 112 -9.56 13.83 -7.44
N GLN A 113 -8.68 12.81 -7.39
CA GLN A 113 -9.00 11.48 -6.85
C GLN A 113 -8.36 11.22 -5.49
N GLN A 114 -7.37 12.03 -5.07
CA GLN A 114 -6.63 11.80 -3.83
C GLN A 114 -7.54 11.72 -2.60
N LEU A 115 -8.52 12.63 -2.51
CA LEU A 115 -9.45 12.66 -1.38
C LEU A 115 -10.33 11.41 -1.32
N ALA A 116 -10.89 10.97 -2.46
CA ALA A 116 -11.71 9.78 -2.54
C ALA A 116 -10.91 8.50 -2.16
N LEU A 117 -9.66 8.43 -2.60
CA LEU A 117 -8.75 7.33 -2.23
C LEU A 117 -8.41 7.34 -0.74
N LEU A 118 -8.23 8.51 -0.13
CA LEU A 118 -7.96 8.67 1.30
C LEU A 118 -9.15 8.29 2.18
N GLN A 119 -10.35 8.72 1.80
CA GLN A 119 -11.58 8.32 2.46
C GLN A 119 -11.74 6.81 2.42
N LEU A 120 -11.53 6.20 1.25
CA LEU A 120 -11.57 4.76 1.09
C LEU A 120 -10.53 4.04 1.96
N PHE A 121 -9.31 4.53 2.05
CA PHE A 121 -8.31 3.94 2.95
C PHE A 121 -8.73 4.04 4.43
N THR A 122 -9.37 5.14 4.81
CA THR A 122 -9.89 5.35 6.16
C THR A 122 -11.04 4.39 6.48
N GLU A 123 -11.94 4.13 5.51
CA GLU A 123 -12.98 3.09 5.62
C GLU A 123 -12.37 1.69 5.90
N HIS A 124 -11.14 1.45 5.43
CA HIS A 124 -10.39 0.22 5.62
C HIS A 124 -9.36 0.28 6.77
N GLY A 125 -9.54 1.22 7.71
CA GLY A 125 -8.80 1.24 8.98
C GLY A 125 -7.47 2.01 8.94
N CYS A 126 -7.13 2.67 7.84
CA CYS A 126 -6.06 3.67 7.88
C CYS A 126 -6.48 4.86 8.72
N THR A 127 -5.52 5.47 9.43
CA THR A 127 -5.75 6.70 10.18
C THR A 127 -4.94 7.83 9.56
N VAL A 128 -5.36 9.08 9.75
CA VAL A 128 -4.60 10.24 9.25
C VAL A 128 -3.20 10.37 9.86
N ASN A 129 -2.96 9.70 11.00
CA ASN A 129 -1.68 9.64 11.69
C ASN A 129 -0.85 8.40 11.31
N SER A 130 -1.34 7.53 10.43
CA SER A 130 -0.68 6.30 10.01
C SER A 130 -0.60 6.17 8.48
N PRO A 131 0.60 6.03 7.91
CA PRO A 131 1.90 6.01 8.60
C PRO A 131 2.30 7.41 9.11
N GLU A 132 3.04 7.46 10.21
CA GLU A 132 3.62 8.70 10.79
C GLU A 132 4.41 9.56 9.78
N ARG A 133 4.84 8.94 8.67
CA ARG A 133 5.61 9.59 7.59
C ARG A 133 4.73 10.33 6.58
N PHE A 134 3.41 10.18 6.66
CA PHE A 134 2.49 10.67 5.64
C PHE A 134 2.31 12.18 5.68
N LEU A 135 2.12 12.75 6.88
CA LEU A 135 1.93 14.18 7.05
C LEU A 135 3.17 15.00 6.64
N PRO A 136 4.42 14.65 7.05
CA PRO A 136 5.62 15.34 6.55
C PRO A 136 5.75 15.32 5.02
N ARG A 137 5.31 14.22 4.37
CA ARG A 137 5.34 14.08 2.92
C ARG A 137 4.25 14.91 2.25
N LEU A 138 3.07 14.98 2.85
CA LEU A 138 1.95 15.81 2.40
C LEU A 138 2.33 17.29 2.39
N ILE A 139 3.02 17.77 3.43
CA ILE A 139 3.49 19.17 3.51
C ILE A 139 4.40 19.51 2.32
N GLN A 140 5.20 18.55 1.83
CA GLN A 140 6.09 18.76 0.67
C GLN A 140 5.33 18.88 -0.67
N THR A 141 4.06 18.46 -0.74
CA THR A 141 3.27 18.55 -1.99
C THR A 141 2.59 19.90 -2.17
N ASN A 142 2.56 20.74 -1.13
CA ASN A 142 1.83 22.02 -1.11
C ASN A 142 0.34 21.89 -1.50
N ASN A 143 -0.28 20.75 -1.17
CA ASN A 143 -1.69 20.46 -1.42
C ASN A 143 -2.53 20.91 -0.20
N GLU A 144 -2.84 22.21 -0.13
CA GLU A 144 -3.61 22.82 0.98
C GLU A 144 -4.95 22.11 1.24
N PRO A 145 -5.82 21.83 0.25
CA PRO A 145 -7.09 21.15 0.51
C PRO A 145 -6.92 19.77 1.17
N LEU A 146 -5.87 19.05 0.80
CA LEU A 146 -5.58 17.75 1.38
C LEU A 146 -5.01 17.89 2.80
N LEU A 147 -4.18 18.90 3.05
CA LEU A 147 -3.69 19.21 4.39
C LEU A 147 -4.84 19.61 5.33
N ASP A 148 -5.73 20.48 4.87
CA ASP A 148 -6.91 20.90 5.64
C ASP A 148 -7.76 19.69 6.03
N TRP A 149 -8.03 18.80 5.07
CA TRP A 149 -8.77 17.56 5.36
C TRP A 149 -8.09 16.71 6.44
N PHE A 150 -6.76 16.55 6.42
CA PHE A 150 -6.04 15.82 7.47
C PHE A 150 -6.20 16.47 8.84
N LEU A 151 -6.05 17.80 8.91
CA LEU A 151 -6.17 18.54 10.17
C LEU A 151 -7.59 18.46 10.74
N GLU A 152 -8.61 18.58 9.88
CA GLU A 152 -10.01 18.38 10.26
C GLU A 152 -10.29 16.98 10.81
N HIS A 153 -9.53 15.98 10.35
CA HIS A 153 -9.66 14.58 10.78
C HIS A 153 -8.68 14.20 11.91
N GLY A 154 -8.05 15.19 12.56
CA GLY A 154 -7.26 14.98 13.77
C GLY A 154 -5.81 14.55 13.52
N ALA A 155 -5.24 14.95 12.38
CA ALA A 155 -3.82 14.71 12.14
C ALA A 155 -2.96 15.50 13.12
N ASP A 156 -2.03 14.82 13.79
CA ASP A 156 -1.12 15.41 14.75
C ASP A 156 0.15 15.90 14.04
N PRO A 157 0.41 17.23 14.00
CA PRO A 157 1.59 17.78 13.34
C PRO A 157 2.92 17.36 13.99
N ASN A 158 2.88 16.76 15.18
CA ASN A 158 4.07 16.29 15.88
C ASN A 158 4.44 14.83 15.55
N LEU A 159 3.52 14.06 14.95
CA LEU A 159 3.77 12.69 14.51
C LEU A 159 4.45 12.73 13.13
N GLY A 160 5.77 12.52 13.09
CA GLY A 160 6.56 12.54 11.86
C GLY A 160 7.70 13.56 11.82
N GLY A 161 7.95 14.28 12.92
CA GLY A 161 9.22 15.00 13.10
C GLY A 161 10.42 14.04 13.03
N PRO A 162 11.63 14.52 12.71
CA PRO A 162 12.83 13.67 12.68
C PRO A 162 12.94 12.88 13.99
N GLU A 163 13.05 11.54 13.88
CA GLU A 163 13.27 10.64 15.01
C GLU A 163 14.38 11.23 15.90
N GLY A 164 14.04 11.74 17.09
CA GLY A 164 15.05 12.21 18.04
C GLY A 164 14.84 13.55 18.75
N VAL A 165 13.65 14.17 18.72
CA VAL A 165 13.33 15.22 19.72
C VAL A 165 12.19 14.74 20.61
N GLN A 166 12.44 13.65 21.34
CA GLN A 166 11.82 13.55 22.66
C GLN A 166 12.43 14.69 23.48
N THR A 167 11.75 15.82 23.52
CA THR A 167 11.99 16.86 24.52
C THR A 167 11.83 16.19 25.88
N LYS A 168 12.97 15.81 26.44
CA LYS A 168 13.13 15.45 27.84
C LYS A 168 12.93 16.73 28.65
N LEU A 169 11.69 17.20 28.74
CA LEU A 169 11.27 18.18 29.73
C LEU A 169 10.93 17.39 31.00
N LEU A 170 11.98 16.95 31.69
CA LEU A 170 11.90 16.52 33.08
C LEU A 170 13.11 17.12 33.80
N GLY A 171 12.85 18.07 34.70
CA GLY A 171 13.81 18.65 35.63
C GLY A 171 13.86 20.17 35.55
#